data_AF-A0A4Q3UUJ9-F1
#
_entry.id   AF-A0A4Q3UUJ9-F1
#
_cell.length_a   1.000
_cell.length_b   1.000
_cell.length_c   1.000
_cell.angle_alpha   90.00
_cell.angle_beta   90.00
_cell.angle_gamma   90.00
#
_symmetry.space_group_name_H-M   'P 1'
#
loop_
_entity.id
_entity.type
_entity.pdbx_description
1 polymer ?
#
loop_
_entity_poly.entity_id
_entity_poly.type
_entity_poly.pdbx_seq_one_letter_code
_entity_poly.pdbx_strand_id
1 'polypeptide(L)'
;MNKILFDCEKMRYPNTGVYHYCKSLGNTLTKTIDPGKEELSLYVPPGQIHQFGSYKNIVRYNPLQKHYHPGSSKYDVWHCTFQTSRYLPSSSKPRVVLTVHDLNYLYEFRNQPEVFNKFKKRIQQNIDRSETIVAISNYVAGDIRANLTIKDQAIVTIYNGWNASD
;
A
#
# COMPACT_ATOMS: atom_id res chain seq x y z
N MET A 1 -13.75 -16.39 -7.31
CA MET A 1 -13.44 -15.67 -6.07
C MET A 1 -12.17 -14.86 -6.29
N ASN A 2 -12.25 -13.55 -6.15
CA ASN A 2 -11.15 -12.60 -6.36
C ASN A 2 -10.21 -12.66 -5.16
N LYS A 3 -8.95 -13.01 -5.39
CA LYS A 3 -7.93 -13.13 -4.35
C LYS A 3 -7.22 -11.81 -4.16
N ILE A 4 -7.40 -11.19 -3.00
CA ILE A 4 -6.91 -9.86 -2.67
C ILE A 4 -5.82 -9.99 -1.62
N LEU A 5 -4.67 -9.36 -1.83
CA LEU A 5 -3.67 -9.16 -0.79
C LEU A 5 -3.64 -7.70 -0.36
N PHE A 6 -3.78 -7.46 0.95
CA PHE A 6 -3.61 -6.14 1.58
C PHE A 6 -2.27 -6.08 2.30
N ASP A 7 -1.39 -5.16 1.86
CA ASP A 7 -0.04 -4.97 2.38
C ASP A 7 -0.04 -4.20 3.71
N CYS A 8 0.22 -4.89 4.82
CA CYS A 8 0.38 -4.30 6.14
C CYS A 8 1.85 -4.27 6.60
N GLU A 9 2.84 -4.34 5.70
CA GLU A 9 4.27 -4.37 6.05
C GLU A 9 4.67 -3.20 6.96
N LYS A 10 4.09 -2.02 6.70
CA LYS A 10 4.35 -0.80 7.48
C LYS A 10 3.86 -0.85 8.91
N MET A 11 3.08 -1.85 9.30
CA MET A 11 2.74 -2.06 10.71
C MET A 11 3.96 -2.44 11.57
N ARG A 12 5.14 -2.65 10.99
CA ARG A 12 6.40 -2.77 11.74
C ARG A 12 6.72 -1.51 12.57
N TYR A 13 6.14 -0.36 12.23
CA TYR A 13 6.44 0.93 12.86
C TYR A 13 5.23 1.48 13.63
N PRO A 14 4.96 1.04 14.88
CA PRO A 14 3.72 1.33 15.63
C PRO A 14 3.36 2.81 15.77
N ASN A 15 4.36 3.67 15.95
CA ASN A 15 4.16 5.08 16.28
C ASN A 15 4.05 5.95 15.03
N THR A 16 3.38 5.48 13.97
CA THR A 16 3.28 6.19 12.68
C THR A 16 1.84 6.24 12.19
N GLY A 17 1.47 7.30 11.46
CA GLY A 17 0.14 7.39 10.85
C GLY A 17 -0.17 6.21 9.91
N VAL A 18 0.85 5.74 9.18
CA VAL A 18 0.72 4.59 8.26
C VAL A 18 0.42 3.29 9.01
N TYR A 19 0.95 3.11 10.23
CA TYR A 19 0.58 1.97 11.09
C TYR A 19 -0.91 1.97 11.40
N HIS A 20 -1.43 3.09 11.87
CA HIS A 20 -2.84 3.22 12.22
C HIS A 20 -3.74 3.09 10.99
N TYR A 21 -3.32 3.63 9.85
CA TYR A 21 -3.99 3.42 8.57
C TYR A 21 -4.11 1.93 8.23
N CYS A 22 -3.00 1.18 8.20
CA CYS A 22 -3.02 -0.25 7.89
C CYS A 22 -3.86 -1.04 8.91
N LYS A 23 -3.74 -0.72 10.21
CA LYS A 23 -4.48 -1.38 11.28
C LYS A 23 -5.99 -1.18 11.11
N SER A 24 -6.44 0.06 10.98
CA SER A 24 -7.88 0.40 10.91
C SER A 24 -8.51 -0.10 9.62
N LEU A 25 -7.86 0.15 8.47
CA LEU A 25 -8.36 -0.32 7.19
C LEU A 25 -8.36 -1.86 7.12
N GLY A 26 -7.27 -2.51 7.54
CA GLY A 26 -7.19 -3.97 7.54
C GLY A 26 -8.27 -4.61 8.43
N ASN A 27 -8.52 -4.08 9.64
CA ASN A 27 -9.59 -4.58 10.51
C ASN A 27 -11.00 -4.33 9.96
N THR A 28 -11.18 -3.31 9.14
CA THR A 28 -12.46 -3.03 8.47
C THR A 28 -12.64 -3.98 7.30
N LEU A 29 -11.61 -4.19 6.48
CA LEU A 29 -11.65 -5.10 5.34
C LEU A 29 -11.97 -6.53 5.78
N THR A 30 -11.37 -7.05 6.86
CA THR A 30 -11.66 -8.41 7.35
C THR A 30 -13.13 -8.64 7.74
N LYS A 31 -13.91 -7.57 7.96
CA LYS A 31 -15.32 -7.61 8.34
C LYS A 31 -16.27 -7.27 7.18
N THR A 32 -15.76 -6.66 6.11
CA THR A 32 -16.59 -6.06 5.05
C THR A 32 -16.46 -6.74 3.69
N ILE A 33 -15.47 -7.63 3.51
CA ILE A 33 -15.38 -8.44 2.28
C ILE A 33 -16.65 -9.25 2.03
N ASP A 34 -16.98 -9.46 0.76
CA ASP A 34 -18.03 -10.39 0.34
C ASP A 34 -17.45 -11.82 0.24
N PRO A 35 -17.69 -12.73 1.19
CA PRO A 35 -17.09 -14.07 1.18
C PRO A 35 -17.56 -14.94 0.01
N GLY A 36 -18.64 -14.57 -0.69
CA GLY A 36 -19.09 -15.25 -1.91
C GLY A 36 -18.27 -14.84 -3.15
N LYS A 37 -17.59 -13.69 -3.10
CA LYS A 37 -16.87 -13.12 -4.25
C LYS A 37 -15.39 -12.87 -4.00
N GLU A 38 -14.96 -12.71 -2.77
CA GLU A 38 -13.65 -12.19 -2.39
C GLU A 38 -12.96 -13.06 -1.35
N GLU A 39 -11.64 -13.23 -1.50
CA GLU A 39 -10.77 -13.88 -0.55
C GLU A 39 -9.63 -12.93 -0.18
N LEU A 40 -9.68 -12.36 1.02
CA LEU A 40 -8.68 -11.42 1.50
C LEU A 40 -7.51 -12.17 2.19
N SER A 41 -6.30 -11.72 1.93
CA SER A 41 -5.08 -12.11 2.64
C SER A 41 -4.39 -10.87 3.18
N LEU A 42 -3.94 -10.90 4.43
CA LEU A 42 -3.21 -9.79 5.04
C LEU A 42 -1.71 -10.11 5.06
N TYR A 43 -0.87 -9.24 4.50
CA TYR A 43 0.58 -9.37 4.57
C TYR A 43 1.14 -8.61 5.78
N VAL A 44 1.40 -9.31 6.89
CA VAL A 44 1.58 -8.69 8.21
C VAL A 44 2.92 -9.06 8.86
N PRO A 45 3.63 -8.11 9.50
CA PRO A 45 4.74 -8.39 10.41
C PRO A 45 4.34 -9.38 11.51
N PRO A 46 5.13 -10.43 11.82
CA PRO A 46 4.74 -11.45 12.80
C PRO A 46 4.28 -10.90 14.15
N GLY A 47 4.98 -9.87 14.67
CA GLY A 47 4.64 -9.22 15.93
C GLY A 47 3.34 -8.40 15.91
N GLN A 48 2.69 -8.23 14.75
CA GLN A 48 1.47 -7.43 14.59
C GLN A 48 0.25 -8.26 14.20
N ILE A 49 0.39 -9.59 14.03
CA ILE A 49 -0.72 -10.48 13.64
C ILE A 49 -1.88 -10.39 14.65
N HIS A 50 -1.56 -10.25 15.94
CA HIS A 50 -2.55 -10.13 17.01
C HIS A 50 -3.51 -8.94 16.84
N GLN A 51 -3.15 -7.93 16.06
CA GLN A 51 -3.98 -6.76 15.76
C GLN A 51 -5.21 -7.10 14.89
N PHE A 52 -5.25 -8.31 14.31
CA PHE A 52 -6.33 -8.78 13.43
C PHE A 52 -7.14 -9.94 14.04
N GLY A 53 -7.05 -10.12 15.37
CA GLY A 53 -7.85 -11.10 16.11
C GLY A 53 -7.72 -12.53 15.58
N SER A 54 -8.85 -13.18 15.30
CA SER A 54 -8.92 -14.55 14.80
C SER A 54 -8.87 -14.67 13.27
N TYR A 55 -8.49 -13.61 12.54
CA TYR A 55 -8.42 -13.65 11.08
C TYR A 55 -7.37 -14.67 10.61
N LYS A 56 -7.78 -15.61 9.75
CA LYS A 56 -6.97 -16.80 9.43
C LYS A 56 -6.04 -16.61 8.24
N ASN A 57 -6.42 -15.80 7.25
CA ASN A 57 -5.68 -15.65 6.01
C ASN A 57 -4.53 -14.65 6.16
N ILE A 58 -3.51 -15.03 6.92
CA ILE A 58 -2.32 -14.21 7.19
C ILE A 58 -1.14 -14.71 6.36
N VAL A 59 -0.56 -13.81 5.59
CA VAL A 59 0.71 -13.99 4.92
C VAL A 59 1.77 -13.34 5.79
N ARG A 60 2.67 -14.15 6.34
CA ARG A 60 3.74 -13.63 7.20
C ARG A 60 4.72 -12.82 6.37
N TYR A 61 5.01 -11.63 6.85
CA TYR A 61 6.08 -10.80 6.33
C TYR A 61 7.43 -11.52 6.32
N ASN A 62 8.19 -11.35 5.24
CA ASN A 62 9.57 -11.81 5.14
C ASN A 62 10.48 -10.70 4.54
N PRO A 63 11.60 -10.33 5.20
CA PRO A 63 12.52 -9.31 4.68
C PRO A 63 13.10 -9.60 3.29
N LEU A 64 13.24 -10.87 2.91
CA LEU A 64 13.77 -11.28 1.61
C LEU A 64 12.79 -10.93 0.47
N GLN A 65 11.51 -10.75 0.79
CA GLN A 65 10.48 -10.43 -0.20
C GLN A 65 10.58 -9.02 -0.77
N LYS A 66 11.46 -8.17 -0.22
CA LYS A 66 11.83 -6.86 -0.80
C LYS A 66 12.62 -6.99 -2.12
N HIS A 67 13.10 -8.19 -2.44
CA HIS A 67 13.83 -8.52 -3.66
C HIS A 67 13.00 -9.43 -4.57
N TYR A 68 12.31 -10.42 -3.99
CA TYR A 68 11.46 -11.33 -4.73
C TYR A 68 10.33 -11.85 -3.84
N HIS A 69 9.08 -11.62 -4.25
CA HIS A 69 7.89 -12.05 -3.53
C HIS A 69 7.29 -13.30 -4.19
N PRO A 70 7.73 -14.52 -3.81
CA PRO A 70 7.24 -15.76 -4.39
C PRO A 70 5.74 -15.93 -4.11
N GLY A 71 5.06 -16.63 -5.02
CA GLY A 71 3.63 -16.91 -4.91
C GLY A 71 2.72 -15.69 -5.10
N SER A 72 3.26 -14.54 -5.50
CA SER A 72 2.45 -13.33 -5.77
C SER A 72 1.46 -13.51 -6.92
N SER A 73 1.71 -14.42 -7.87
CA SER A 73 0.84 -14.73 -9.01
C SER A 73 -0.50 -15.40 -8.64
N LYS A 74 -0.68 -15.82 -7.39
CA LYS A 74 -1.96 -16.40 -6.94
C LYS A 74 -3.02 -15.34 -6.63
N TYR A 75 -2.63 -14.07 -6.51
CA TYR A 75 -3.54 -12.97 -6.24
C TYR A 75 -3.99 -12.29 -7.53
N ASP A 76 -5.21 -11.77 -7.51
CA ASP A 76 -5.79 -10.98 -8.59
C ASP A 76 -5.57 -9.48 -8.33
N VAL A 77 -5.62 -9.07 -7.05
CA VAL A 77 -5.38 -7.69 -6.59
C VAL A 77 -4.31 -7.64 -5.51
N TRP A 78 -3.40 -6.68 -5.62
CA TRP A 78 -2.39 -6.38 -4.61
C TRP A 78 -2.48 -4.92 -4.19
N HIS A 79 -2.96 -4.68 -2.97
CA HIS A 79 -3.05 -3.34 -2.42
C HIS A 79 -1.77 -3.01 -1.64
N CYS A 80 -0.90 -2.24 -2.27
CA CYS A 80 0.31 -1.66 -1.70
C CYS A 80 -0.02 -0.37 -0.95
N THR A 81 0.17 -0.35 0.36
CA THR A 81 -0.31 0.74 1.23
C THR A 81 0.68 1.89 1.42
N PHE A 82 1.84 1.86 0.75
CA PHE A 82 2.87 2.87 0.92
C PHE A 82 3.63 3.20 -0.37
N GLN A 83 3.77 4.49 -0.67
CA GLN A 83 4.31 5.01 -1.93
C GLN A 83 5.75 4.55 -2.25
N THR A 84 6.57 4.26 -1.24
CA THR A 84 7.96 3.79 -1.43
C THR A 84 8.16 2.31 -1.08
N SER A 85 7.08 1.51 -1.01
CA SER A 85 7.18 0.08 -0.71
C SER A 85 8.16 -0.62 -1.66
N ARG A 86 8.86 -1.62 -1.12
CA ARG A 86 9.74 -2.53 -1.86
C ARG A 86 9.12 -3.94 -1.99
N TYR A 87 7.92 -4.15 -1.47
CA TYR A 87 7.28 -5.45 -1.34
C TYR A 87 6.14 -5.65 -2.35
N LEU A 88 6.22 -4.96 -3.49
CA LEU A 88 5.31 -5.16 -4.61
C LEU A 88 5.41 -6.60 -5.16
N PRO A 89 4.34 -7.12 -5.79
CA PRO A 89 4.34 -8.47 -6.34
C PRO A 89 5.38 -8.58 -7.46
N SER A 90 6.17 -9.66 -7.42
CA SER A 90 7.15 -9.95 -8.48
C SER A 90 6.49 -10.43 -9.78
N SER A 91 5.30 -11.02 -9.70
CA SER A 91 4.49 -11.32 -10.87
C SER A 91 3.78 -10.08 -11.40
N SER A 92 3.61 -9.98 -12.72
CA SER A 92 2.77 -8.96 -13.37
C SER A 92 1.28 -9.25 -13.26
N LYS A 93 0.87 -10.47 -12.88
CA LYS A 93 -0.53 -10.91 -12.87
C LYS A 93 -1.43 -10.10 -11.92
N PRO A 94 -1.05 -9.81 -10.66
CA PRO A 94 -1.91 -9.01 -9.79
C PRO A 94 -1.99 -7.57 -10.28
N ARG A 95 -3.21 -7.04 -10.35
CA ARG A 95 -3.47 -5.61 -10.51
C ARG A 95 -3.08 -4.91 -9.23
N VAL A 96 -2.22 -3.90 -9.32
CA VAL A 96 -1.69 -3.22 -8.14
C VAL A 96 -2.48 -1.94 -7.88
N VAL A 97 -2.99 -1.83 -6.65
CA VAL A 97 -3.55 -0.59 -6.08
C VAL A 97 -2.50 0.01 -5.16
N LEU A 98 -2.06 1.25 -5.41
CA LEU A 98 -1.04 1.92 -4.60
C LEU A 98 -1.65 3.09 -3.83
N THR A 99 -1.62 3.04 -2.51
CA THR A 99 -1.94 4.21 -1.68
C THR A 99 -0.70 5.11 -1.53
N VAL A 100 -0.89 6.39 -1.84
CA VAL A 100 0.10 7.46 -1.63
C VAL A 100 -0.41 8.36 -0.51
N HIS A 101 0.34 8.40 0.59
CA HIS A 101 0.00 9.22 1.77
C HIS A 101 0.45 10.67 1.61
N ASP A 102 1.64 10.86 1.04
CA ASP A 102 2.23 12.18 0.84
C ASP A 102 3.35 12.08 -0.19
N LEU A 103 3.83 13.24 -0.63
CA LEU A 103 5.06 13.39 -1.41
C LEU A 103 5.99 14.40 -0.71
N ASN A 104 6.17 14.26 0.62
CA ASN A 104 6.95 15.22 1.42
C ASN A 104 8.38 15.42 0.92
N TYR A 105 8.95 14.42 0.25
CA TYR A 105 10.27 14.49 -0.38
C TYR A 105 10.41 15.67 -1.35
N LEU A 106 9.30 16.13 -1.96
CA LEU A 106 9.26 17.29 -2.85
C LEU A 106 9.73 18.57 -2.14
N TYR A 107 9.38 18.69 -0.86
CA TYR A 107 9.63 19.88 -0.05
C TYR A 107 10.89 19.72 0.80
N GLU A 108 11.05 18.56 1.45
CA GLU A 108 12.14 18.29 2.40
C GLU A 108 13.52 18.17 1.72
N PHE A 109 13.57 17.54 0.54
CA PHE A 109 14.83 17.22 -0.13
C PHE A 109 15.07 18.04 -1.39
N ARG A 110 14.37 19.17 -1.57
CA ARG A 110 14.52 20.04 -2.75
C ARG A 110 15.96 20.49 -3.00
N ASN A 111 16.76 20.64 -1.94
CA ASN A 111 18.16 21.06 -1.98
C ASN A 111 19.14 19.87 -1.88
N GLN A 112 18.64 18.63 -1.96
CA GLN A 112 19.44 17.40 -1.89
C GLN A 112 19.13 16.53 -3.13
N PRO A 113 19.71 16.84 -4.30
CA PRO A 113 19.31 16.26 -5.58
C PRO A 113 19.38 14.72 -5.62
N GLU A 114 20.39 14.13 -4.98
CA GLU A 114 20.55 12.68 -4.94
C GLU A 114 19.42 11.98 -4.17
N VAL A 115 19.08 12.50 -2.99
CA VAL A 115 18.00 11.97 -2.15
C VAL A 115 16.65 12.19 -2.84
N PHE A 116 16.42 13.39 -3.36
CA PHE A 116 15.23 13.71 -4.15
C PHE A 116 15.02 12.74 -5.31
N ASN A 117 16.06 12.53 -6.13
CA ASN A 117 15.98 11.64 -7.29
C ASN A 117 15.79 10.19 -6.89
N LYS A 118 16.35 9.74 -5.76
CA LYS A 118 16.12 8.40 -5.22
C LYS A 118 14.66 8.17 -4.84
N PHE A 119 14.04 9.12 -4.13
CA PHE A 119 12.62 9.06 -3.79
C PHE A 119 11.74 9.12 -5.03
N LYS A 120 11.96 10.11 -5.91
CA LYS A 120 11.22 10.25 -7.17
C LYS A 120 11.28 8.98 -8.00
N LYS A 121 12.48 8.40 -8.21
CA LYS A 121 12.66 7.15 -8.95
C LYS A 121 11.88 6.00 -8.33
N ARG A 122 11.96 5.83 -7.00
CA ARG A 122 11.25 4.75 -6.31
C ARG A 122 9.73 4.89 -6.44
N ILE A 123 9.19 6.08 -6.21
CA ILE A 123 7.76 6.32 -6.26
C ILE A 123 7.26 6.16 -7.70
N GLN A 124 8.01 6.69 -8.69
CA GLN A 124 7.69 6.50 -10.11
C GLN A 124 7.65 5.02 -10.50
N GLN A 125 8.62 4.22 -10.07
CA GLN A 125 8.62 2.76 -10.32
C GLN A 125 7.37 2.08 -9.74
N ASN A 126 6.93 2.50 -8.55
CA ASN A 126 5.74 1.96 -7.92
C ASN A 126 4.46 2.41 -8.65
N ILE A 127 4.39 3.66 -9.10
CA ILE A 127 3.31 4.19 -9.95
C ILE A 127 3.25 3.43 -11.28
N ASP A 128 4.38 3.25 -11.95
CA ASP A 128 4.46 2.53 -13.22
C ASP A 128 4.00 1.07 -13.07
N ARG A 129 4.22 0.45 -11.91
CA ARG A 129 3.74 -0.91 -11.60
C ARG A 129 2.24 -0.94 -11.24
N SER A 130 1.66 0.18 -10.86
CA SER A 130 0.28 0.27 -10.38
C SER A 130 -0.71 0.44 -11.52
N GLU A 131 -1.92 -0.08 -11.35
CA GLU A 131 -3.06 0.17 -12.23
C GLU A 131 -3.94 1.29 -11.66
N THR A 132 -4.05 1.36 -10.33
CA THR A 132 -4.80 2.41 -9.63
C THR A 132 -3.95 3.02 -8.52
N ILE A 133 -4.02 4.33 -8.41
CA ILE A 133 -3.36 5.12 -7.38
C ILE A 133 -4.46 5.73 -6.50
N VAL A 134 -4.37 5.45 -5.21
CA VAL A 134 -5.23 6.04 -4.19
C VAL A 134 -4.45 7.17 -3.52
N ALA A 135 -4.91 8.41 -3.69
CA ALA A 135 -4.40 9.56 -2.97
C ALA A 135 -5.26 9.82 -1.72
N ILE A 136 -4.63 10.08 -0.57
CA ILE A 136 -5.38 10.31 0.68
C ILE A 136 -6.05 11.68 0.77
N SER A 137 -5.86 12.55 -0.22
CA SER A 137 -6.51 13.86 -0.33
C SER A 137 -6.37 14.39 -1.75
N ASN A 138 -7.20 15.38 -2.11
CA ASN A 138 -7.04 16.09 -3.38
C ASN A 138 -5.72 16.85 -3.48
N TYR A 139 -5.13 17.26 -2.35
CA TYR A 139 -3.79 17.87 -2.31
C TYR A 139 -2.74 16.88 -2.80
N VAL A 140 -2.71 15.68 -2.22
CA VAL A 140 -1.78 14.61 -2.64
C VAL A 140 -2.03 14.19 -4.09
N ALA A 141 -3.29 14.13 -4.52
CA ALA A 141 -3.63 13.87 -5.92
C ALA A 141 -3.11 14.96 -6.86
N GLY A 142 -3.10 16.22 -6.42
CA GLY A 142 -2.47 17.34 -7.13
C GLY A 142 -0.96 17.17 -7.25
N ASP A 143 -0.28 16.89 -6.13
CA ASP A 143 1.17 16.68 -6.11
C ASP A 143 1.60 15.52 -7.02
N ILE A 144 0.83 14.42 -7.04
CA ILE A 144 1.08 13.28 -7.93
C ILE A 144 1.01 13.72 -9.39
N ARG A 145 -0.07 14.40 -9.80
CA ARG A 145 -0.26 14.85 -11.20
C ARG A 145 0.78 15.87 -11.63
N ALA A 146 1.23 16.73 -10.73
CA ALA A 146 2.19 17.80 -11.04
C ALA A 146 3.64 17.31 -11.13
N ASN A 147 4.01 16.24 -10.40
CA ASN A 147 5.42 15.89 -10.21
C ASN A 147 5.82 14.50 -10.72
N LEU A 148 4.86 13.65 -11.05
CA LEU A 148 5.07 12.26 -11.46
C LEU A 148 4.42 12.01 -12.82
N THR A 149 4.97 11.07 -13.57
CA THR A 149 4.40 10.68 -14.87
C THR A 149 3.28 9.69 -14.64
N ILE A 150 2.09 10.06 -15.09
CA ILE A 150 0.89 9.23 -15.09
C ILE A 150 0.59 8.88 -16.53
N LYS A 151 0.46 7.59 -16.81
CA LYS A 151 0.12 7.06 -18.13
C LYS A 151 -1.39 6.78 -18.13
N ASP A 152 -1.74 5.52 -17.95
CA ASP A 152 -3.13 5.04 -17.98
C ASP A 152 -3.66 4.74 -16.57
N GLN A 153 -2.89 5.03 -15.52
CA GLN A 153 -3.30 4.74 -14.16
C GLN A 153 -4.47 5.63 -13.73
N ALA A 154 -5.51 5.01 -13.17
CA ALA A 154 -6.57 5.75 -12.51
C ALA A 154 -6.04 6.39 -11.21
N ILE A 155 -6.39 7.65 -10.97
CA ILE A 155 -6.12 8.33 -9.69
C ILE A 155 -7.45 8.60 -9.01
N VAL A 156 -7.63 8.00 -7.83
CA VAL A 156 -8.83 8.15 -7.01
C VAL A 156 -8.44 8.78 -5.68
N THR A 157 -9.21 9.76 -5.23
CA THR A 157 -9.04 10.32 -3.89
C THR A 157 -9.92 9.55 -2.90
N ILE A 158 -9.30 8.92 -1.91
CA ILE A 158 -10.00 8.31 -0.77
C ILE A 158 -9.38 8.88 0.50
N TYR A 159 -10.15 9.72 1.21
CA TYR A 159 -9.67 10.37 2.42
C TYR A 159 -9.41 9.37 3.54
N ASN A 160 -8.42 9.67 4.37
CA ASN A 160 -8.22 8.91 5.61
C ASN A 160 -9.47 9.05 6.49
N GLY A 161 -9.93 7.91 7.02
CA GLY A 161 -10.99 7.88 8.01
C GLY A 161 -10.49 8.32 9.39
N TRP A 162 -11.44 8.61 10.26
CA TRP A 162 -11.21 8.86 11.68
C TRP A 162 -12.12 7.95 12.49
N ASN A 163 -11.60 7.42 13.60
CA ASN A 163 -12.38 6.64 14.55
C ASN A 163 -12.96 7.60 15.59
N ALA A 164 -14.26 7.84 15.57
CA ALA A 164 -14.92 8.77 16.48
C ALA A 164 -15.07 8.24 17.93
N SER A 165 -14.54 7.05 18.23
CA SER A 165 -14.84 6.29 19.44
C SER A 165 -13.59 5.71 20.14
N ASP A 166 -12.45 6.39 20.04
CA ASP A 166 -11.27 6.14 20.90
C ASP A 166 -11.28 7.07 22.13
#